data_AF-A0A067BUP5-F1
#
_entry.id   AF-A0A067BUP5-F1
#
_cell.length_a   1.000
_cell.length_b   1.000
_cell.length_c   1.000
_cell.angle_alpha   90.00
_cell.angle_beta   90.00
_cell.angle_gamma   90.00
#
_symmetry.space_group_name_H-M   'P 1'
#
loop_
_entity.id
_entity.type
_entity.pdbx_description
1 polymer ?
#
loop_
_entity_poly.entity_id
_entity_poly.type
_entity_poly.pdbx_seq_one_letter_code
_entity_poly.pdbx_strand_id
1 'polypeptide(L)'
;MDLLPATAIAPSHGTTSKHTTTLTTKSQRFRPRHTIAPRAIVPLGRPSRFHVIMIGFTSWISHKESPADAVAAHRRIANLAFDVLAQSSSVHDVAAMHTIGVFLLQWYRTGYLRLNRARYLQLLTTLSATNDPKLVLDATHTLYCLTLDGVFALETWVARPLALSGLLHALTHASRRSVHQAATIAARVAAFAAARGSNNLSLLLTLRAAASLYTAFQRWAAAYDVSVLLEAVYLSLHQIASRQHLSYPGVPSKSTRLLLAVKRAKARFKHNIGKVEPVPASTRLSSMKMRLSMLMQMRNQKRASGPMAKALTFRQLVNTVRGKAKATPMYVPLDVVPEIERRQAIRRQFVLKLELAFAMVMTTHASGNDRRRSCIATKRPELDNAVTNALKLMQLADECALEEYVATTLDPTMRAFLHPYLDQFQNDAPSVPRR
;
A
#
# COMPACT_ATOMS: atom_id res chain seq x y z
N MET A 1 38.59 46.96 14.35
CA MET A 1 38.50 48.42 14.48
C MET A 1 37.77 48.90 13.23
N ASP A 2 36.52 48.50 13.05
CA ASP A 2 35.31 49.19 13.57
C ASP A 2 35.01 50.44 12.73
N LEU A 3 33.81 50.81 12.31
CA LEU A 3 32.44 50.28 12.39
C LEU A 3 31.64 51.11 11.35
N LEU A 4 30.56 50.53 10.84
CA LEU A 4 29.42 51.14 10.10
C LEU A 4 28.80 52.37 10.83
N PRO A 5 27.93 53.23 10.22
CA PRO A 5 26.75 52.78 9.45
C PRO A 5 26.23 53.61 8.26
N ALA A 6 25.57 52.87 7.37
CA ALA A 6 24.65 53.36 6.34
C ALA A 6 23.20 53.21 6.84
N THR A 7 22.41 54.28 6.68
CA THR A 7 20.99 54.35 7.00
C THR A 7 20.11 54.12 5.77
N ALA A 8 19.29 53.07 5.89
CA ALA A 8 17.92 52.87 5.42
C ALA A 8 17.35 53.69 4.23
N ILE A 9 17.05 52.99 3.13
CA ILE A 9 15.92 53.30 2.25
C ILE A 9 15.07 52.02 2.13
N ALA A 10 13.79 52.14 2.50
CA ALA A 10 12.81 51.07 2.45
C ALA A 10 12.23 50.88 1.03
N PRO A 11 11.88 49.64 0.62
CA PRO A 11 10.94 49.43 -0.47
C PRO A 11 9.57 48.94 0.03
N SER A 12 8.55 49.57 -0.53
CA SER A 12 7.13 49.29 -0.40
C SER A 12 6.75 47.92 -1.00
N HIS A 13 6.21 47.01 -0.19
CA HIS A 13 5.59 45.78 -0.67
C HIS A 13 4.10 46.01 -1.00
N GLY A 14 3.77 45.89 -2.28
CA GLY A 14 2.40 45.74 -2.76
C GLY A 14 1.87 44.33 -2.48
N THR A 15 0.77 44.26 -1.73
CA THR A 15 0.10 43.04 -1.32
C THR A 15 -1.07 42.74 -2.26
N THR A 16 -0.88 41.84 -3.24
CA THR A 16 -2.02 41.19 -3.90
C THR A 16 -2.33 39.88 -3.19
N SER A 17 -3.34 39.94 -2.33
CA SER A 17 -3.94 38.82 -1.59
C SER A 17 -4.50 37.75 -2.55
N LYS A 18 -3.88 36.56 -2.55
CA LYS A 18 -4.49 35.33 -3.05
C LYS A 18 -4.98 34.53 -1.83
N HIS A 19 -6.28 34.32 -1.76
CA HIS A 19 -6.93 33.48 -0.74
C HIS A 19 -6.55 32.01 -0.91
N THR A 20 -5.41 31.61 -0.34
CA THR A 20 -5.05 30.22 -0.09
C THR A 20 -5.86 29.74 1.12
N THR A 21 -7.02 29.13 0.88
CA THR A 21 -7.76 28.38 1.91
C THR A 21 -7.03 27.06 2.18
N THR A 22 -6.03 27.10 3.05
CA THR A 22 -5.49 25.90 3.69
C THR A 22 -6.59 25.23 4.53
N LEU A 23 -6.77 23.91 4.37
CA LEU A 23 -7.56 23.08 5.29
C LEU A 23 -6.84 22.87 6.65
N THR A 24 -5.86 23.72 6.96
CA THR A 24 -5.31 23.85 8.31
C THR A 24 -6.22 24.81 9.07
N THR A 25 -7.17 24.23 9.79
CA THR A 25 -7.66 24.70 11.08
C THR A 25 -7.04 26.03 11.54
N LYS A 26 -7.65 27.15 11.14
CA LYS A 26 -7.77 28.27 12.06
C LYS A 26 -8.54 27.72 13.24
N SER A 27 -7.77 27.35 14.26
CA SER A 27 -8.06 27.45 15.69
C SER A 27 -9.34 28.27 15.94
N GLN A 28 -10.49 27.64 15.74
CA GLN A 28 -11.66 27.98 16.50
C GLN A 28 -11.31 27.51 17.89
N ARG A 29 -10.95 28.47 18.74
CA ARG A 29 -10.91 28.41 20.18
C ARG A 29 -11.68 27.19 20.66
N PHE A 30 -10.95 26.10 20.90
CA PHE A 30 -11.44 24.92 21.58
C PHE A 30 -11.80 25.40 22.98
N ARG A 31 -13.03 25.88 23.15
CA ARG A 31 -13.68 25.72 24.44
C ARG A 31 -13.70 24.21 24.68
N PRO A 32 -13.30 23.71 25.85
CA PRO A 32 -13.45 22.30 26.18
C PRO A 32 -14.94 21.99 26.17
N ARG A 33 -15.46 21.58 25.01
CA ARG A 33 -16.82 21.06 24.88
C ARG A 33 -16.78 19.69 25.52
N HIS A 34 -17.11 19.67 26.81
CA HIS A 34 -17.43 18.46 27.53
C HIS A 34 -18.20 17.50 26.63
N THR A 35 -17.67 16.28 26.55
CA THR A 35 -18.24 15.11 25.89
C THR A 35 -19.60 14.80 26.49
N ILE A 36 -20.63 15.50 26.03
CA ILE A 36 -22.00 15.09 26.25
C ILE A 36 -22.35 14.22 25.04
N ALA A 37 -22.46 12.91 25.27
CA ALA A 37 -23.13 11.97 24.39
C ALA A 37 -24.45 12.58 23.88
N PRO A 38 -25.01 12.18 22.72
CA PRO A 38 -26.34 12.68 22.31
C PRO A 38 -27.30 12.48 23.49
N ARG A 39 -27.70 13.59 24.15
CA ARG A 39 -28.63 13.51 25.26
C ARG A 39 -29.91 12.94 24.70
N ALA A 40 -30.41 11.89 25.35
CA ALA A 40 -31.71 11.32 25.06
C ALA A 40 -32.71 12.48 24.97
N ILE A 41 -33.47 12.47 23.87
CA ILE A 41 -34.46 13.49 23.54
C ILE A 41 -35.51 13.41 24.64
N VAL A 42 -35.58 14.42 25.51
CA VAL A 42 -36.63 14.52 26.53
C VAL A 42 -37.86 15.08 25.83
N PRO A 43 -38.97 14.32 25.72
CA PRO A 43 -40.21 14.88 25.23
C PRO A 43 -40.71 15.90 26.27
N LEU A 44 -40.66 17.19 25.91
CA LEU A 44 -41.29 18.24 26.71
C LEU A 44 -42.80 17.97 26.73
N GLY A 45 -43.33 17.72 27.92
CA GLY A 45 -44.71 17.29 28.15
C GLY A 45 -45.74 18.27 27.59
N ARG A 46 -46.34 17.90 26.46
CA ARG A 46 -47.72 18.12 25.96
C ARG A 46 -47.73 17.73 24.46
N PRO A 47 -48.81 17.17 23.90
CA PRO A 47 -48.88 16.83 22.47
C PRO A 47 -48.96 18.12 21.64
N SER A 48 -47.81 18.74 21.41
CA SER A 48 -47.62 19.83 20.47
C SER A 48 -47.66 19.26 19.05
N ARG A 49 -48.33 19.93 18.11
CA ARG A 49 -48.33 19.60 16.66
C ARG A 49 -46.92 19.62 16.04
N PHE A 50 -45.93 20.12 16.78
CA PHE A 50 -44.55 20.20 16.37
C PHE A 50 -43.67 19.35 17.30
N HIS A 51 -42.75 18.63 16.68
CA HIS A 51 -41.71 17.86 17.32
C HIS A 51 -40.41 18.69 17.31
N VAL A 52 -39.76 18.79 18.46
CA VAL A 52 -38.41 19.38 18.56
C VAL A 52 -37.40 18.24 18.47
N ILE A 53 -36.52 18.31 17.48
CA ILE A 53 -35.52 17.30 17.17
C ILE A 53 -34.14 17.89 17.45
N MET A 54 -33.34 17.19 18.25
CA MET A 54 -31.96 17.61 18.54
C MET A 54 -30.99 16.83 17.66
N ILE A 55 -30.36 17.51 16.70
CA ILE A 55 -29.27 16.93 15.89
C ILE A 55 -27.99 17.66 16.29
N GLY A 56 -27.06 16.95 16.94
CA GLY A 56 -25.86 17.57 17.51
C GLY A 56 -26.22 18.57 18.61
N PHE A 57 -26.00 19.86 18.35
CA PHE A 57 -26.27 20.96 19.28
C PHE A 57 -27.37 21.92 18.80
N THR A 58 -28.02 21.61 17.68
CA THR A 58 -29.06 22.47 17.10
C THR A 58 -30.43 21.84 17.27
N SER A 59 -31.41 22.67 17.62
CA SER A 59 -32.81 22.30 17.68
C SER A 59 -33.46 22.51 16.30
N TRP A 60 -34.11 21.48 15.80
CA TRP A 60 -34.91 21.49 14.58
C TRP A 60 -36.38 21.28 14.96
N ILE A 61 -37.29 21.89 14.20
CA ILE A 61 -38.73 21.76 14.44
C ILE A 61 -39.35 21.02 13.25
N SER A 62 -40.07 19.94 13.52
CA SER A 62 -40.76 19.15 12.50
C SER A 62 -42.25 19.04 12.83
N HIS A 63 -43.11 19.31 11.85
CA HIS A 63 -44.56 19.09 11.98
C HIS A 63 -44.98 17.66 11.59
N LYS A 64 -44.10 16.91 10.90
CA LYS A 64 -44.46 15.63 10.26
C LYS A 64 -43.75 14.42 10.86
N GLU A 65 -42.45 14.56 11.13
CA GLU A 65 -41.63 13.46 11.63
C GLU A 65 -41.47 13.54 13.15
N SER A 66 -41.68 12.40 13.81
CA SER A 66 -41.34 12.28 15.22
C SER A 66 -39.82 12.37 15.42
N PRO A 67 -39.33 12.73 16.61
CA PRO A 67 -37.89 12.79 16.86
C PRO A 67 -37.18 11.44 16.69
N ALA A 68 -37.87 10.33 16.98
CA ALA A 68 -37.34 8.99 16.78
C ALA A 68 -37.16 8.67 15.29
N ASP A 69 -38.17 9.00 14.48
CA ASP A 69 -38.15 8.76 13.03
C ASP A 69 -37.07 9.62 12.34
N ALA A 70 -36.94 10.88 12.72
CA ALA A 70 -35.91 11.76 12.19
C ALA A 70 -34.49 11.26 12.50
N VAL A 71 -34.25 10.74 13.71
CA VAL A 71 -32.96 10.10 14.06
C VAL A 71 -32.73 8.84 13.25
N ALA A 72 -33.76 8.02 13.04
CA ALA A 72 -33.68 6.82 12.21
C ALA A 72 -33.38 7.18 10.74
N ALA A 73 -34.07 8.17 10.17
CA ALA A 73 -33.86 8.68 8.83
C ALA A 73 -32.44 9.26 8.67
N HIS A 74 -31.96 10.06 9.63
CA HIS A 74 -30.60 10.59 9.64
C HIS A 74 -29.55 9.46 9.62
N ARG A 75 -29.72 8.42 10.45
CA ARG A 75 -28.83 7.24 10.45
C ARG A 75 -28.91 6.48 9.13
N ARG A 76 -30.10 6.34 8.55
CA ARG A 76 -30.31 5.68 7.26
C ARG A 76 -29.57 6.40 6.14
N ILE A 77 -29.71 7.72 6.03
CA ILE A 77 -28.99 8.53 5.03
C ILE A 77 -27.47 8.41 5.23
N ALA A 78 -26.99 8.47 6.48
CA ALA A 78 -25.58 8.31 6.76
C ALA A 78 -25.05 6.93 6.32
N ASN A 79 -25.78 5.85 6.62
CA ASN A 79 -25.40 4.50 6.19
C ASN A 79 -25.42 4.37 4.67
N LEU A 80 -26.47 4.85 4.00
CA LEU A 80 -26.56 4.87 2.54
C LEU A 80 -25.39 5.63 1.90
N ALA A 81 -25.00 6.77 2.46
CA ALA A 81 -23.86 7.53 1.96
C ALA A 81 -22.53 6.76 2.10
N PHE A 82 -22.34 6.02 3.20
CA PHE A 82 -21.17 5.14 3.36
C PHE A 82 -21.21 3.90 2.47
N ASP A 83 -22.39 3.36 2.20
CA ASP A 83 -22.56 2.25 1.27
C ASP A 83 -22.24 2.70 -0.16
N VAL A 84 -22.71 3.88 -0.57
CA VAL A 84 -22.34 4.50 -1.86
C VAL A 84 -20.84 4.74 -1.93
N LEU A 85 -20.21 5.28 -0.89
CA LEU A 85 -18.75 5.46 -0.82
C LEU A 85 -17.99 4.13 -0.97
N ALA A 86 -18.46 3.07 -0.32
CA ALA A 86 -17.85 1.74 -0.42
C ALA A 86 -18.02 1.14 -1.82
N GLN A 87 -19.22 1.24 -2.40
CA GLN A 87 -19.52 0.78 -3.75
C GLN A 87 -18.70 1.54 -4.80
N SER A 88 -18.68 2.87 -4.73
CA SER A 88 -17.89 3.70 -5.66
C SER A 88 -16.40 3.40 -5.54
N SER A 89 -15.90 3.13 -4.33
CA SER A 89 -14.51 2.72 -4.13
C SER A 89 -14.21 1.35 -4.72
N SER A 90 -15.16 0.41 -4.68
CA SER A 90 -15.00 -0.93 -5.25
C SER A 90 -15.06 -0.94 -6.79
N VAL A 91 -15.88 -0.07 -7.37
CA VAL A 91 -16.01 0.14 -8.83
C VAL A 91 -14.92 1.08 -9.36
N HIS A 92 -14.21 1.78 -8.47
CA HIS A 92 -13.26 2.84 -8.80
C HIS A 92 -13.88 3.99 -9.63
N ASP A 93 -15.13 4.35 -9.34
CA ASP A 93 -15.76 5.54 -9.89
C ASP A 93 -15.25 6.78 -9.14
N VAL A 94 -14.23 7.41 -9.71
CA VAL A 94 -13.53 8.55 -9.12
C VAL A 94 -14.47 9.76 -8.92
N ALA A 95 -15.42 9.97 -9.83
CA ALA A 95 -16.36 11.09 -9.76
C ALA A 95 -17.38 10.88 -8.63
N ALA A 96 -17.90 9.66 -8.51
CA ALA A 96 -18.78 9.30 -7.39
C ALA A 96 -18.05 9.35 -6.05
N MET A 97 -16.82 8.80 -5.97
CA MET A 97 -15.96 8.86 -4.78
C MET A 97 -15.72 10.30 -4.31
N HIS A 98 -15.43 11.20 -5.24
CA HIS A 98 -15.26 12.62 -4.95
C HIS A 98 -16.55 13.25 -4.42
N THR A 99 -17.66 13.09 -5.13
CA THR A 99 -18.94 13.71 -4.78
C THR A 99 -19.43 13.26 -3.41
N ILE A 100 -19.44 11.95 -3.16
CA ILE A 100 -19.90 11.41 -1.87
C ILE A 100 -18.91 11.68 -0.74
N GLY A 101 -17.61 11.69 -1.04
CA GLY A 101 -16.56 12.04 -0.08
C GLY A 101 -16.66 13.49 0.39
N VAL A 102 -16.85 14.43 -0.54
CA VAL A 102 -17.04 15.85 -0.22
C VAL A 102 -18.33 16.07 0.57
N PHE A 103 -19.43 15.42 0.16
CA PHE A 103 -20.70 15.47 0.90
C PHE A 103 -20.53 15.00 2.36
N LEU A 104 -19.93 13.83 2.57
CA LEU A 104 -19.70 13.29 3.91
C LEU A 104 -18.77 14.17 4.75
N LEU A 105 -17.74 14.74 4.13
CA LEU A 105 -16.80 15.64 4.81
C LEU A 105 -17.49 16.96 5.22
N GLN A 106 -18.29 17.56 4.34
CA GLN A 106 -19.07 18.75 4.64
C GLN A 106 -20.09 18.46 5.76
N TRP A 107 -20.81 17.33 5.67
CA TRP A 107 -21.76 16.92 6.70
C TRP A 107 -21.08 16.68 8.05
N TYR A 108 -19.89 16.08 8.07
CA TYR A 108 -19.07 15.97 9.28
C TYR A 108 -18.70 17.35 9.86
N ARG A 109 -18.29 18.30 9.01
CA ARG A 109 -17.92 19.67 9.43
C ARG A 109 -19.07 20.46 10.04
N THR A 110 -20.31 20.17 9.69
CA THR A 110 -21.48 20.77 10.35
C THR A 110 -21.67 20.30 11.80
N GLY A 111 -21.04 19.18 12.19
CA GLY A 111 -21.21 18.55 13.50
C GLY A 111 -22.45 17.65 13.62
N TYR A 112 -23.26 17.52 12.56
CA TYR A 112 -24.42 16.62 12.52
C TYR A 112 -24.04 15.16 12.31
N LEU A 113 -23.00 14.91 11.51
CA LEU A 113 -22.48 13.56 11.29
C LEU A 113 -21.35 13.26 12.26
N ARG A 114 -21.51 12.21 13.09
CA ARG A 114 -20.42 11.69 13.93
C ARG A 114 -19.74 10.53 13.23
N LEU A 115 -18.45 10.67 12.99
CA LEU A 115 -17.63 9.63 12.38
C LEU A 115 -16.83 8.89 13.44
N ASN A 116 -16.91 7.56 13.41
CA ASN A 116 -15.93 6.75 14.13
C ASN A 116 -14.60 6.75 13.37
N ARG A 117 -13.51 6.38 14.05
CA ARG A 117 -12.15 6.38 13.47
C ARG A 117 -12.08 5.59 12.16
N ALA A 118 -12.77 4.46 12.09
CA ALA A 118 -12.77 3.60 10.91
C ALA A 118 -13.46 4.22 9.69
N ARG A 119 -14.64 4.83 9.86
CA ARG A 119 -15.36 5.53 8.78
C ARG A 119 -14.62 6.79 8.35
N TYR A 120 -13.99 7.48 9.28
CA TYR A 120 -13.18 8.66 8.96
C TYR A 120 -11.92 8.29 8.20
N LEU A 121 -11.24 7.21 8.59
CA LEU A 121 -10.12 6.64 7.82
C LEU A 121 -10.55 6.27 6.40
N GLN A 122 -11.66 5.53 6.25
CA GLN A 122 -12.20 5.16 4.95
C GLN A 122 -12.48 6.40 4.09
N LEU A 123 -13.18 7.40 4.64
CA LEU A 123 -13.47 8.67 3.97
C LEU A 123 -12.20 9.36 3.45
N LEU A 124 -11.20 9.53 4.31
CA LEU A 124 -9.95 10.19 3.94
C LEU A 124 -9.16 9.39 2.89
N THR A 125 -9.07 8.07 3.03
CA THR A 125 -8.38 7.22 2.04
C THR A 125 -9.08 7.21 0.68
N THR A 126 -10.42 7.33 0.66
CA THR A 126 -11.17 7.50 -0.58
C THR A 126 -10.91 8.87 -1.20
N LEU A 127 -10.86 9.94 -0.40
CA LEU A 127 -10.52 11.29 -0.89
C LEU A 127 -9.09 11.37 -1.45
N SER A 128 -8.13 10.65 -0.85
CA SER A 128 -6.76 10.50 -1.38
C SER A 128 -6.69 9.80 -2.75
N ALA A 129 -7.74 9.11 -3.16
CA ALA A 129 -7.84 8.44 -4.47
C ALA A 129 -8.69 9.22 -5.49
N THR A 130 -9.03 10.49 -5.20
CA THR A 130 -9.77 11.37 -6.12
C THR A 130 -8.83 12.12 -7.09
N ASN A 131 -9.40 12.77 -8.11
CA ASN A 131 -8.63 13.54 -9.09
C ASN A 131 -8.38 15.00 -8.65
N ASP A 132 -8.96 15.48 -7.56
CA ASP A 132 -8.72 16.85 -7.08
C ASP A 132 -7.39 16.92 -6.30
N PRO A 133 -6.34 17.56 -6.85
CA PRO A 133 -5.02 17.57 -6.24
C PRO A 133 -5.02 18.23 -4.86
N LYS A 134 -5.88 19.24 -4.64
CA LYS A 134 -5.94 19.94 -3.35
C LYS A 134 -6.53 19.03 -2.28
N LEU A 135 -7.65 18.38 -2.58
CA LEU A 135 -8.27 17.43 -1.65
C LEU A 135 -7.37 16.23 -1.37
N VAL A 136 -6.65 15.71 -2.37
CA VAL A 136 -5.67 14.64 -2.19
C VAL A 136 -4.55 15.07 -1.24
N LEU A 137 -4.00 16.28 -1.41
CA LEU A 137 -2.97 16.83 -0.54
C LEU A 137 -3.49 16.97 0.90
N ASP A 138 -4.64 17.62 1.07
CA ASP A 138 -5.22 17.89 2.39
C ASP A 138 -5.63 16.59 3.12
N ALA A 139 -6.21 15.63 2.40
CA ALA A 139 -6.55 14.31 2.93
C ALA A 139 -5.30 13.52 3.32
N THR A 140 -4.27 13.50 2.47
CA THR A 140 -3.00 12.80 2.74
C THR A 140 -2.27 13.41 3.92
N HIS A 141 -2.21 14.74 4.01
CA HIS A 141 -1.62 15.44 5.15
C HIS A 141 -2.38 15.13 6.45
N THR A 142 -3.71 15.14 6.39
CA THR A 142 -4.55 14.81 7.56
C THR A 142 -4.34 13.37 8.01
N LEU A 143 -4.28 12.41 7.07
CA LEU A 143 -3.96 11.01 7.36
C LEU A 143 -2.58 10.86 8.00
N TYR A 144 -1.60 11.61 7.51
CA TYR A 144 -0.24 11.61 8.04
C TYR A 144 -0.20 12.06 9.50
N CYS A 145 -0.75 13.26 9.81
CA CYS A 145 -0.79 13.77 11.18
C CYS A 145 -1.53 12.81 12.11
N LEU A 146 -2.74 12.37 11.75
CA LEU A 146 -3.56 11.50 12.60
C LEU A 146 -2.96 10.10 12.80
N THR A 147 -2.16 9.60 11.85
CA THR A 147 -1.46 8.31 12.01
C THR A 147 -0.23 8.48 12.90
N LEU A 148 0.51 9.58 12.78
CA LEU A 148 1.65 9.87 13.66
C LEU A 148 1.23 10.15 15.10
N ASP A 149 0.09 10.84 15.29
CA ASP A 149 -0.49 11.14 16.59
C ASP A 149 -1.15 9.91 17.25
N GLY A 150 -1.14 8.74 16.60
CA GLY A 150 -1.73 7.50 17.11
C GLY A 150 -3.26 7.47 17.11
N VAL A 151 -3.92 8.48 16.52
CA VAL A 151 -5.39 8.49 16.35
C VAL A 151 -5.83 7.35 15.44
N PHE A 152 -5.12 7.15 14.32
CA PHE A 152 -5.27 5.98 13.47
C PHE A 152 -4.21 4.94 13.78
N ALA A 153 -4.51 4.08 14.76
CA ALA A 153 -3.68 2.93 15.09
C ALA A 153 -3.46 2.03 13.86
N LEU A 154 -2.26 1.44 13.73
CA LEU A 154 -1.89 0.61 12.57
C LEU A 154 -2.78 -0.63 12.43
N GLU A 155 -3.33 -1.13 13.54
CA GLU A 155 -4.35 -2.18 13.56
C GLU A 155 -5.61 -1.77 12.80
N THR A 156 -6.01 -0.50 12.91
CA THR A 156 -7.21 0.02 12.23
C THR A 156 -7.01 0.07 10.72
N TRP A 157 -5.78 0.38 10.27
CA TRP A 157 -5.40 0.34 8.87
C TRP A 157 -5.46 -1.08 8.31
N VAL A 158 -4.88 -2.05 9.01
CA VAL A 158 -4.85 -3.46 8.54
C VAL A 158 -6.22 -4.13 8.66
N ALA A 159 -7.04 -3.77 9.65
CA ALA A 159 -8.38 -4.29 9.82
C ALA A 159 -9.36 -3.85 8.71
N ARG A 160 -9.04 -2.77 7.98
CA ARG A 160 -9.90 -2.21 6.94
C ARG A 160 -9.40 -2.60 5.56
N PRO A 161 -10.17 -3.39 4.79
CA PRO A 161 -9.76 -3.74 3.44
C PRO A 161 -9.66 -2.47 2.59
N LEU A 162 -8.67 -2.44 1.69
CA LEU A 162 -8.48 -1.37 0.70
C LEU A 162 -8.15 0.03 1.25
N ALA A 163 -8.05 0.23 2.57
CA ALA A 163 -7.66 1.53 3.14
C ALA A 163 -6.27 1.95 2.66
N LEU A 164 -5.30 1.02 2.70
CA LEU A 164 -3.97 1.23 2.13
C LEU A 164 -4.04 1.47 0.62
N SER A 165 -4.88 0.73 -0.10
CA SER A 165 -5.06 0.91 -1.54
C SER A 165 -5.52 2.32 -1.90
N GLY A 166 -6.47 2.91 -1.16
CA GLY A 166 -6.90 4.29 -1.37
C GLY A 166 -5.75 5.29 -1.19
N LEU A 167 -4.98 5.15 -0.12
CA LEU A 167 -3.82 6.00 0.15
C LEU A 167 -2.74 5.89 -0.95
N LEU A 168 -2.47 4.68 -1.46
CA LEU A 168 -1.42 4.47 -2.47
C LEU A 168 -1.68 5.20 -3.80
N HIS A 169 -2.93 5.61 -4.09
CA HIS A 169 -3.21 6.46 -5.24
C HIS A 169 -2.60 7.86 -5.09
N ALA A 170 -2.45 8.36 -3.86
CA ALA A 170 -1.81 9.65 -3.58
C ALA A 170 -0.31 9.66 -3.92
N LEU A 171 0.33 8.50 -4.13
CA LEU A 171 1.72 8.43 -4.59
C LEU A 171 1.92 8.94 -6.02
N THR A 172 0.84 9.04 -6.80
CA THR A 172 0.87 9.60 -8.17
C THR A 172 0.85 11.13 -8.18
N HIS A 173 0.71 11.77 -7.03
CA HIS A 173 0.63 13.22 -6.90
C HIS A 173 1.96 13.90 -7.25
N ALA A 174 1.89 15.13 -7.80
CA ALA A 174 3.07 15.86 -8.26
C ALA A 174 3.93 16.42 -7.08
N SER A 175 3.31 16.71 -5.94
CA SER A 175 4.02 17.24 -4.78
C SER A 175 4.80 16.16 -4.03
N ARG A 176 6.13 16.31 -4.02
CA ARG A 176 7.06 15.43 -3.28
C ARG A 176 6.68 15.27 -1.82
N ARG A 177 6.31 16.37 -1.13
CA ARG A 177 5.91 16.33 0.28
C ARG A 177 4.70 15.43 0.52
N SER A 178 3.70 15.50 -0.36
CA SER A 178 2.51 14.65 -0.27
C SER A 178 2.86 13.18 -0.50
N VAL A 179 3.72 12.91 -1.48
CA VAL A 179 4.20 11.54 -1.78
C VAL A 179 5.01 10.99 -0.61
N HIS A 180 5.92 11.76 -0.04
CA HIS A 180 6.69 11.38 1.15
C HIS A 180 5.77 11.04 2.33
N GLN A 181 4.74 11.86 2.59
CA GLN A 181 3.75 11.61 3.64
C GLN A 181 2.97 10.31 3.40
N ALA A 182 2.47 10.10 2.18
CA ALA A 182 1.77 8.87 1.81
C ALA A 182 2.69 7.63 1.90
N ALA A 183 3.93 7.73 1.40
CA ALA A 183 4.92 6.66 1.45
C ALA A 183 5.31 6.32 2.90
N THR A 184 5.41 7.31 3.79
CA THR A 184 5.70 7.08 5.22
C THR A 184 4.61 6.24 5.88
N ILE A 185 3.34 6.61 5.67
CA ILE A 185 2.21 5.85 6.22
C ILE A 185 2.17 4.44 5.60
N ALA A 186 2.33 4.35 4.27
CA ALA A 186 2.32 3.07 3.57
C ALA A 186 3.42 2.12 4.08
N ALA A 187 4.64 2.62 4.29
CA ALA A 187 5.76 1.84 4.80
C ALA A 187 5.46 1.32 6.21
N ARG A 188 4.92 2.17 7.10
CA ARG A 188 4.53 1.77 8.46
C ARG A 188 3.42 0.72 8.47
N VAL A 189 2.37 0.91 7.67
CA VAL A 189 1.24 -0.02 7.57
C VAL A 189 1.68 -1.36 6.97
N ALA A 190 2.50 -1.34 5.91
CA ALA A 190 3.02 -2.54 5.27
C ALA A 190 3.95 -3.33 6.21
N ALA A 191 4.88 -2.64 6.88
CA ALA A 191 5.77 -3.27 7.86
C ALA A 191 4.99 -3.88 9.03
N PHE A 192 3.96 -3.19 9.54
CA PHE A 192 3.09 -3.71 10.59
C PHE A 192 2.29 -4.94 10.12
N ALA A 193 1.75 -4.91 8.89
CA ALA A 193 1.05 -6.05 8.30
C ALA A 193 1.99 -7.27 8.10
N ALA A 194 3.24 -7.02 7.71
CA ALA A 194 4.26 -8.05 7.56
C ALA A 194 4.65 -8.65 8.92
N ALA A 195 4.83 -7.83 9.95
CA ALA A 195 5.13 -8.31 11.32
C ALA A 195 3.99 -9.16 11.89
N ARG A 196 2.73 -8.75 11.70
CA ARG A 196 1.54 -9.48 12.20
C ARG A 196 1.24 -10.78 11.46
N GLY A 197 1.89 -11.03 10.32
CA GLY A 197 1.60 -12.18 9.48
C GLY A 197 0.23 -12.10 8.81
N SER A 198 -0.16 -10.91 8.33
CA SER A 198 -1.37 -10.80 7.52
C SER A 198 -1.26 -11.67 6.27
N ASN A 199 -2.15 -12.64 6.13
CA ASN A 199 -2.03 -13.70 5.11
C ASN A 199 -2.60 -13.33 3.74
N ASN A 200 -3.18 -12.14 3.52
CA ASN A 200 -3.82 -11.83 2.24
C ASN A 200 -3.40 -10.46 1.69
N LEU A 201 -2.53 -10.48 0.69
CA LEU A 201 -2.03 -9.28 0.00
C LEU A 201 -3.16 -8.58 -0.76
N SER A 202 -4.12 -9.36 -1.26
CA SER A 202 -5.33 -8.88 -1.94
C SER A 202 -6.27 -8.06 -1.05
N LEU A 203 -6.20 -8.20 0.28
CA LEU A 203 -6.98 -7.35 1.20
C LEU A 203 -6.32 -5.98 1.41
N LEU A 204 -4.99 -5.92 1.27
CA LEU A 204 -4.19 -4.70 1.46
C LEU A 204 -4.10 -3.90 0.15
N LEU A 205 -3.88 -4.58 -0.96
CA LEU A 205 -3.60 -3.99 -2.26
C LEU A 205 -4.59 -4.44 -3.34
N THR A 206 -5.06 -3.45 -4.10
CA THR A 206 -5.63 -3.66 -5.44
C THR A 206 -4.52 -3.64 -6.49
N LEU A 207 -4.79 -4.21 -7.66
CA LEU A 207 -3.87 -4.14 -8.81
C LEU A 207 -3.58 -2.70 -9.24
N ARG A 208 -4.57 -1.80 -9.13
CA ARG A 208 -4.40 -0.37 -9.46
C ARG A 208 -3.51 0.35 -8.45
N ALA A 209 -3.66 0.05 -7.16
CA ALA A 209 -2.77 0.57 -6.14
C ALA A 209 -1.34 0.06 -6.33
N ALA A 210 -1.16 -1.21 -6.73
CA ALA A 210 0.15 -1.75 -7.08
C ALA A 210 0.78 -1.04 -8.30
N ALA A 211 0.00 -0.75 -9.34
CA ALA A 211 0.46 0.03 -10.48
C ALA A 211 0.84 1.47 -10.09
N SER A 212 0.09 2.09 -9.18
CA SER A 212 0.38 3.43 -8.64
C SER A 212 1.69 3.43 -7.85
N LEU A 213 1.91 2.41 -7.02
CA LEU A 213 3.14 2.20 -6.28
C LEU A 213 4.35 2.03 -7.22
N TYR A 214 4.21 1.24 -8.29
CA TYR A 214 5.27 1.04 -9.28
C TYR A 214 5.60 2.33 -10.04
N THR A 215 4.57 3.05 -10.47
CA THR A 215 4.74 4.35 -11.14
C THR A 215 5.48 5.33 -10.22
N ALA A 216 5.14 5.36 -8.93
CA ALA A 216 5.83 6.20 -7.95
C ALA A 216 7.28 5.76 -7.72
N PHE A 217 7.56 4.46 -7.67
CA PHE A 217 8.91 3.92 -7.52
C PHE A 217 9.85 4.32 -8.67
N GLN A 218 9.33 4.36 -9.89
CA GLN A 218 10.07 4.85 -11.05
C GLN A 218 10.22 6.37 -11.02
N ARG A 219 9.11 7.10 -10.81
CA ARG A 219 9.08 8.57 -10.86
C ARG A 219 9.95 9.23 -9.79
N TRP A 220 9.99 8.65 -8.59
CA TRP A 220 10.66 9.24 -7.43
C TRP A 220 12.01 8.56 -7.13
N ALA A 221 12.61 7.87 -8.11
CA ALA A 221 13.90 7.18 -7.95
C ALA A 221 15.04 8.13 -7.56
N ALA A 222 15.02 9.37 -8.05
CA ALA A 222 16.01 10.41 -7.71
C ALA A 222 15.75 11.08 -6.36
N ALA A 223 14.57 10.89 -5.76
CA ALA A 223 14.22 11.48 -4.47
C ALA A 223 14.52 10.51 -3.33
N TYR A 224 15.63 10.69 -2.62
CA TYR A 224 16.17 9.70 -1.66
C TYR A 224 15.18 9.36 -0.55
N ASP A 225 14.62 10.38 0.10
CA ASP A 225 13.66 10.24 1.20
C ASP A 225 12.42 9.43 0.79
N VAL A 226 11.89 9.67 -0.40
CA VAL A 226 10.75 8.94 -0.96
C VAL A 226 11.16 7.54 -1.40
N SER A 227 12.27 7.39 -2.15
CA SER A 227 12.73 6.10 -2.68
C SER A 227 12.94 5.08 -1.56
N VAL A 228 13.62 5.45 -0.48
CA VAL A 228 13.85 4.53 0.66
C VAL A 228 12.54 4.07 1.29
N LEU A 229 11.55 4.96 1.41
CA LEU A 229 10.23 4.59 1.94
C LEU A 229 9.49 3.64 0.99
N LEU A 230 9.54 3.88 -0.33
CA LEU A 230 8.94 2.99 -1.33
C LEU A 230 9.62 1.62 -1.38
N GLU A 231 10.94 1.57 -1.25
CA GLU A 231 11.71 0.32 -1.10
C GLU A 231 11.23 -0.47 0.13
N ALA A 232 11.07 0.21 1.28
CA ALA A 232 10.59 -0.41 2.51
C ALA A 232 9.15 -0.96 2.37
N VAL A 233 8.28 -0.25 1.64
CA VAL A 233 6.95 -0.76 1.28
C VAL A 233 7.10 -2.07 0.49
N TYR A 234 7.87 -2.07 -0.60
CA TYR A 234 8.03 -3.25 -1.45
C TYR A 234 8.63 -4.45 -0.72
N LEU A 235 9.66 -4.24 0.11
CA LEU A 235 10.25 -5.31 0.91
C LEU A 235 9.24 -5.92 1.89
N SER A 236 8.42 -5.08 2.53
CA SER A 236 7.35 -5.54 3.43
C SER A 236 6.27 -6.33 2.67
N LEU A 237 5.86 -5.86 1.49
CA LEU A 237 4.89 -6.56 0.65
C LEU A 237 5.44 -7.88 0.09
N HIS A 238 6.72 -7.91 -0.27
CA HIS A 238 7.40 -9.12 -0.71
C HIS A 238 7.48 -10.15 0.42
N GLN A 239 7.75 -9.72 1.66
CA GLN A 239 7.73 -10.61 2.83
C GLN A 239 6.34 -11.22 3.07
N ILE A 240 5.27 -10.44 2.88
CA ILE A 240 3.88 -10.93 2.96
C ILE A 240 3.61 -11.93 1.83
N ALA A 241 4.04 -11.62 0.61
CA ALA A 241 3.85 -12.46 -0.58
C ALA A 241 4.61 -13.80 -0.47
N SER A 242 5.85 -13.79 0.00
CA SER A 242 6.65 -15.01 0.17
C SER A 242 6.03 -15.95 1.20
N ARG A 243 5.48 -15.42 2.31
CA ARG A 243 4.73 -16.21 3.30
C ARG A 243 3.43 -16.80 2.73
N GLN A 244 2.74 -16.07 1.86
CA GLN A 244 1.56 -16.58 1.14
C GLN A 244 1.92 -17.72 0.20
N HIS A 245 3.02 -17.58 -0.55
CA HIS A 245 3.54 -18.62 -1.42
C HIS A 245 4.03 -19.85 -0.65
N LEU A 246 4.50 -19.70 0.58
CA LEU A 246 4.83 -20.83 1.46
C LEU A 246 3.58 -21.50 2.04
N SER A 247 2.52 -20.73 2.31
CA SER A 247 1.27 -21.19 2.91
C SER A 247 0.34 -21.89 1.90
N TYR A 248 0.40 -21.50 0.63
CA TYR A 248 -0.15 -22.27 -0.48
C TYR A 248 0.95 -23.18 -1.02
N PRO A 249 1.02 -24.48 -0.66
CA PRO A 249 1.99 -25.39 -1.25
C PRO A 249 1.87 -25.23 -2.76
N GLY A 250 2.94 -24.69 -3.37
CA GLY A 250 2.95 -24.22 -4.74
C GLY A 250 2.24 -25.22 -5.60
N VAL A 251 1.29 -24.74 -6.42
CA VAL A 251 0.38 -25.60 -7.19
C VAL A 251 1.19 -26.77 -7.72
N PRO A 252 0.94 -28.01 -7.24
CA PRO A 252 1.91 -29.09 -7.38
C PRO A 252 2.34 -29.17 -8.84
N SER A 253 3.62 -29.42 -9.11
CA SER A 253 4.09 -29.49 -10.50
C SER A 253 3.14 -30.39 -11.32
N LYS A 254 3.07 -30.22 -12.65
CA LYS A 254 2.13 -31.02 -13.46
C LYS A 254 2.21 -32.52 -13.14
N SER A 255 3.41 -33.04 -12.82
CA SER A 255 3.61 -34.42 -12.36
C SER A 255 3.06 -34.68 -10.97
N THR A 256 3.27 -33.80 -9.99
CA THR A 256 2.72 -33.94 -8.63
C THR A 256 1.20 -33.82 -8.61
N ARG A 257 0.60 -32.97 -9.45
CA ARG A 257 -0.86 -32.86 -9.63
C ARG A 257 -1.45 -34.14 -10.21
N LEU A 258 -0.80 -34.70 -11.23
CA LEU A 258 -1.19 -35.98 -11.82
C LEU A 258 -1.07 -37.10 -10.77
N LEU A 259 0.01 -37.12 -9.99
CA LEU A 259 0.26 -38.13 -8.97
C LEU A 259 -0.77 -38.07 -7.84
N LEU A 260 -1.17 -36.86 -7.41
CA LEU A 260 -2.26 -36.67 -6.46
C LEU A 260 -3.63 -37.05 -7.04
N ALA A 261 -3.89 -36.74 -8.31
CA ALA A 261 -5.12 -37.15 -9.00
C ALA A 261 -5.20 -38.68 -9.13
N VAL A 262 -4.10 -39.34 -9.48
CA VAL A 262 -3.99 -40.81 -9.55
C VAL A 262 -4.16 -41.43 -8.16
N LYS A 263 -3.53 -40.88 -7.12
CA LYS A 263 -3.73 -41.34 -5.73
C LYS A 263 -5.19 -41.22 -5.29
N ARG A 264 -5.86 -40.11 -5.60
CA ARG A 264 -7.30 -39.92 -5.30
C ARG A 264 -8.20 -40.85 -6.10
N ALA A 265 -7.91 -41.05 -7.39
CA ALA A 265 -8.65 -42.00 -8.24
C ALA A 265 -8.49 -43.44 -7.73
N LYS A 266 -7.27 -43.84 -7.35
CA LYS A 266 -6.98 -45.14 -6.73
C LYS A 266 -7.69 -45.33 -5.41
N ALA A 267 -7.75 -44.30 -4.56
CA ALA A 267 -8.48 -44.34 -3.29
C ALA A 267 -10.01 -44.50 -3.50
N ARG A 268 -10.59 -43.76 -4.46
CA ARG A 268 -12.02 -43.91 -4.82
C ARG A 268 -12.33 -45.27 -5.43
N PHE A 269 -11.43 -45.80 -6.27
CA PHE A 269 -11.57 -47.14 -6.84
C PHE A 269 -11.51 -48.22 -5.76
N LYS A 270 -10.56 -48.11 -4.83
CA LYS A 270 -10.43 -49.03 -3.68
C LYS A 270 -11.66 -49.00 -2.77
N HIS A 271 -12.26 -47.82 -2.57
CA HIS A 271 -13.49 -47.67 -1.79
C HIS A 271 -14.74 -48.26 -2.48
N ASN A 272 -14.76 -48.31 -3.82
CA ASN A 272 -15.88 -48.87 -4.59
C ASN A 272 -15.75 -50.37 -4.87
N ILE A 273 -14.56 -50.96 -4.71
CA ILE A 273 -14.35 -52.42 -4.85
C ILE A 273 -14.73 -53.20 -3.59
N GLY A 274 -14.79 -52.55 -2.42
CA GLY A 274 -15.09 -53.19 -1.14
C GLY A 274 -16.54 -53.62 -0.89
N LYS A 275 -17.43 -53.59 -1.91
CA LYS A 275 -18.82 -54.08 -1.80
C LYS A 275 -19.18 -55.05 -2.93
N VAL A 276 -18.25 -55.94 -3.29
CA VAL A 276 -18.64 -57.17 -3.99
C VAL A 276 -18.78 -58.22 -2.91
N GLU A 277 -20.03 -58.49 -2.50
CA GLU A 277 -20.34 -59.62 -1.63
C GLU A 277 -19.77 -60.91 -2.26
N PRO A 278 -19.13 -61.79 -1.46
CA PRO A 278 -18.70 -63.08 -1.96
C PRO A 278 -19.94 -63.93 -2.24
N VAL A 279 -20.25 -64.12 -3.52
CA VAL A 279 -21.20 -65.15 -3.96
C VAL A 279 -20.59 -66.51 -3.61
N PRO A 280 -21.34 -67.42 -2.95
CA PRO A 280 -20.80 -68.71 -2.54
C PRO A 280 -20.43 -69.57 -3.74
N ALA A 281 -19.34 -70.30 -3.57
CA ALA A 281 -18.76 -71.18 -4.57
C ALA A 281 -19.76 -72.28 -4.98
N SER A 282 -20.18 -72.25 -6.25
CA SER A 282 -20.80 -73.40 -6.91
C SER A 282 -20.36 -73.44 -8.37
N THR A 283 -19.57 -74.48 -8.64
CA THR A 283 -19.26 -75.16 -9.90
C THR A 283 -20.02 -74.72 -11.17
N ARG A 284 -19.27 -74.23 -12.17
CA ARG A 284 -19.13 -74.81 -13.53
C ARG A 284 -18.54 -73.79 -14.51
N LEU A 285 -17.33 -74.07 -14.96
CA LEU A 285 -16.68 -73.48 -16.13
C LEU A 285 -17.42 -73.92 -17.40
N SER A 286 -18.30 -73.07 -17.96
CA SER A 286 -18.71 -73.05 -19.39
C SER A 286 -19.95 -72.18 -19.65
N SER A 287 -19.96 -70.88 -19.31
CA SER A 287 -21.04 -69.99 -19.80
C SER A 287 -20.72 -68.49 -19.74
N MET A 288 -19.46 -68.10 -19.97
CA MET A 288 -19.10 -66.67 -19.90
C MET A 288 -19.38 -65.91 -21.22
N LYS A 289 -19.42 -66.61 -22.37
CA LYS A 289 -19.78 -66.01 -23.66
C LYS A 289 -21.29 -65.77 -23.84
N MET A 290 -22.15 -66.66 -23.35
CA MET A 290 -23.61 -66.47 -23.42
C MET A 290 -24.13 -65.37 -22.47
N ARG A 291 -23.52 -65.24 -21.27
CA ARG A 291 -23.91 -64.17 -20.33
C ARG A 291 -23.53 -62.77 -20.84
N LEU A 292 -22.45 -62.64 -21.60
CA LEU A 292 -22.07 -61.35 -22.17
C LEU A 292 -22.97 -60.95 -23.37
N SER A 293 -23.44 -61.92 -24.17
CA SER A 293 -24.38 -61.63 -25.27
C SER A 293 -25.78 -61.29 -24.77
N MET A 294 -26.28 -61.93 -23.71
CA MET A 294 -27.57 -61.55 -23.08
C MET A 294 -27.53 -60.16 -22.43
N LEU A 295 -26.42 -59.75 -21.82
CA LEU A 295 -26.30 -58.44 -21.17
C LEU A 295 -26.21 -57.28 -22.16
N MET A 296 -25.74 -57.53 -23.39
CA MET A 296 -25.77 -56.54 -24.48
C MET A 296 -27.18 -56.39 -25.07
N GLN A 297 -27.99 -57.46 -25.05
CA GLN A 297 -29.33 -57.47 -25.66
C GLN A 297 -30.43 -56.89 -24.75
N MET A 298 -30.19 -56.82 -23.42
CA MET A 298 -31.11 -56.24 -22.44
C MET A 298 -30.97 -54.72 -22.25
N ARG A 299 -30.02 -54.04 -22.92
CA ARG A 299 -29.79 -52.60 -22.76
C ARG A 299 -30.65 -51.72 -23.69
N ASN A 300 -31.63 -52.28 -24.38
CA ASN A 300 -32.48 -51.55 -25.32
C ASN A 300 -33.98 -51.45 -24.94
N GLN A 301 -34.36 -51.71 -23.69
CA GLN A 301 -35.72 -51.44 -23.25
C GLN A 301 -35.80 -50.52 -22.03
N LYS A 302 -36.21 -49.30 -22.34
CA LYS A 302 -37.29 -48.56 -21.66
C LYS A 302 -37.07 -48.34 -20.15
N ARG A 303 -36.62 -47.14 -19.78
CA ARG A 303 -37.07 -46.50 -18.53
C ARG A 303 -36.97 -44.98 -18.58
N ALA A 304 -38.04 -44.40 -18.04
CA ALA A 304 -38.44 -43.02 -18.09
C ALA A 304 -37.59 -42.10 -17.20
N SER A 305 -37.61 -40.83 -17.61
CA SER A 305 -37.40 -39.59 -16.85
C SER A 305 -37.02 -39.69 -15.36
N GLY A 306 -35.73 -39.53 -15.10
CA GLY A 306 -35.16 -38.95 -13.89
C GLY A 306 -33.85 -38.25 -14.26
N PRO A 307 -33.41 -37.20 -13.55
CA PRO A 307 -32.16 -36.51 -13.90
C PRO A 307 -30.97 -37.40 -13.53
N MET A 308 -30.60 -38.32 -14.43
CA MET A 308 -29.38 -39.10 -14.28
C MET A 308 -28.19 -38.14 -14.34
N ALA A 309 -27.41 -38.12 -13.27
CA ALA A 309 -26.10 -37.51 -13.23
C ALA A 309 -25.27 -38.08 -14.40
N LYS A 310 -25.10 -37.28 -15.46
CA LYS A 310 -24.31 -37.66 -16.63
C LYS A 310 -22.91 -38.03 -16.14
N ALA A 311 -22.51 -39.28 -16.34
CA ALA A 311 -21.18 -39.76 -16.01
C ALA A 311 -20.18 -38.88 -16.77
N LEU A 312 -19.45 -38.03 -16.03
CA LEU A 312 -18.42 -37.16 -16.58
C LEU A 312 -17.39 -38.05 -17.30
N THR A 313 -17.29 -37.87 -18.62
CA THR A 313 -16.30 -38.58 -19.42
C THR A 313 -14.89 -38.25 -18.92
N PHE A 314 -13.96 -39.19 -19.04
CA PHE A 314 -12.56 -38.99 -18.61
C PHE A 314 -11.94 -37.73 -19.23
N ARG A 315 -12.31 -37.35 -20.47
CA ARG A 315 -11.91 -36.08 -21.09
C ARG A 315 -12.48 -34.85 -20.36
N GLN A 316 -13.74 -34.87 -19.92
CA GLN A 316 -14.32 -33.79 -19.11
C GLN A 316 -13.68 -33.71 -17.72
N LEU A 317 -13.33 -34.85 -17.12
CA LEU A 317 -12.57 -34.90 -15.86
C LEU A 317 -11.14 -34.35 -16.03
N VAL A 318 -10.47 -34.69 -17.14
CA VAL A 318 -9.14 -34.14 -17.46
C VAL A 318 -9.23 -32.64 -17.75
N ASN A 319 -10.26 -32.17 -18.45
CA ASN A 319 -10.45 -30.75 -18.72
C ASN A 319 -10.83 -29.93 -17.47
N THR A 320 -11.55 -30.51 -16.50
CA THR A 320 -11.80 -29.86 -15.20
C THR A 320 -10.53 -29.84 -14.33
N VAL A 321 -9.69 -30.88 -14.40
CA VAL A 321 -8.37 -30.91 -13.72
C VAL A 321 -7.35 -29.99 -14.42
N ARG A 322 -7.48 -29.79 -15.73
CA ARG A 322 -6.68 -28.88 -16.55
C ARG A 322 -7.25 -27.46 -16.58
N GLY A 323 -8.09 -27.11 -15.60
CA GLY A 323 -8.54 -25.74 -15.38
C GLY A 323 -7.34 -24.80 -15.53
N LYS A 324 -7.44 -23.87 -16.49
CA LYS A 324 -6.41 -22.87 -16.77
C LYS A 324 -5.96 -22.31 -15.43
N ALA A 325 -4.68 -22.45 -15.10
CA ALA A 325 -4.14 -21.89 -13.88
C ALA A 325 -4.53 -20.41 -13.87
N LYS A 326 -5.44 -20.03 -12.97
CA LYS A 326 -5.89 -18.66 -12.83
C LYS A 326 -4.63 -17.86 -12.53
N ALA A 327 -4.22 -17.00 -13.47
CA ALA A 327 -3.01 -16.20 -13.31
C ALA A 327 -3.12 -15.48 -11.97
N THR A 328 -2.24 -15.81 -11.04
CA THR A 328 -2.23 -15.17 -9.72
C THR A 328 -1.95 -13.68 -9.98
N PRO A 329 -2.84 -12.76 -9.57
CA PRO A 329 -2.58 -11.34 -9.72
C PRO A 329 -1.25 -11.00 -9.06
N MET A 330 -0.33 -10.47 -9.85
CA MET A 330 1.01 -10.13 -9.43
C MET A 330 1.01 -8.71 -8.88
N TYR A 331 1.10 -8.58 -7.56
CA TYR A 331 1.10 -7.28 -6.88
C TYR A 331 2.50 -6.69 -6.73
N VAL A 332 3.53 -7.53 -6.71
CA VAL A 332 4.94 -7.15 -6.64
C VAL A 332 5.60 -7.67 -7.92
N PRO A 333 6.02 -6.80 -8.84
CA PRO A 333 6.80 -7.19 -10.01
C PRO A 333 8.10 -7.91 -9.63
N LEU A 334 8.54 -8.91 -10.43
CA LEU A 334 9.70 -9.77 -10.12
C LEU A 334 11.03 -9.01 -10.21
N ASP A 335 11.06 -7.94 -10.98
CA ASP A 335 12.20 -7.06 -11.23
C ASP A 335 12.43 -6.03 -10.13
N VAL A 336 11.40 -5.68 -9.36
CA VAL A 336 11.49 -4.63 -8.35
C VAL A 336 12.41 -5.01 -7.19
N VAL A 337 12.32 -6.22 -6.64
CA VAL A 337 13.17 -6.61 -5.49
C VAL A 337 14.67 -6.65 -5.86
N PRO A 338 15.10 -7.29 -6.97
CA PRO A 338 16.48 -7.20 -7.43
C PRO A 338 16.96 -5.76 -7.67
N GLU A 339 16.08 -4.89 -8.19
CA GLU A 339 16.40 -3.48 -8.40
C GLU A 339 16.60 -2.74 -7.07
N ILE A 340 15.79 -3.01 -6.06
CA ILE A 340 15.97 -2.48 -4.70
C ILE A 340 17.33 -2.93 -4.13
N GLU A 341 17.66 -4.21 -4.24
CA GLU A 341 18.94 -4.76 -3.78
C GLU A 341 20.12 -4.09 -4.49
N ARG A 342 20.04 -3.88 -5.80
CA ARG A 342 21.04 -3.15 -6.60
C ARG A 342 21.22 -1.72 -6.09
N ARG A 343 20.14 -0.96 -5.92
CA ARG A 343 20.19 0.43 -5.41
C ARG A 343 20.81 0.48 -4.02
N GLN A 344 20.41 -0.42 -3.12
CA GLN A 344 20.96 -0.48 -1.76
C GLN A 344 22.44 -0.87 -1.74
N ALA A 345 22.87 -1.82 -2.59
CA ALA A 345 24.26 -2.20 -2.71
C ALA A 345 25.14 -1.03 -3.19
N ILE A 346 24.69 -0.28 -4.19
CA ILE A 346 25.41 0.91 -4.70
C ILE A 346 25.53 1.98 -3.60
N ARG A 347 24.45 2.27 -2.88
CA ARG A 347 24.49 3.23 -1.75
C ARG A 347 25.47 2.80 -0.66
N ARG A 348 25.48 1.51 -0.29
CA ARG A 348 26.44 0.97 0.68
C ARG A 348 27.88 1.09 0.18
N GLN A 349 28.13 0.77 -1.10
CA GLN A 349 29.46 0.92 -1.70
C GLN A 349 29.93 2.37 -1.72
N PHE A 350 29.03 3.31 -2.03
CA PHE A 350 29.30 4.75 -1.97
C PHE A 350 29.74 5.17 -0.56
N VAL A 351 28.94 4.82 0.46
CA VAL A 351 29.22 5.16 1.87
C VAL A 351 30.56 4.55 2.31
N LEU A 352 30.80 3.27 2.04
CA LEU A 352 32.05 2.58 2.42
C LEU A 352 33.29 3.23 1.79
N LYS A 353 33.22 3.60 0.50
CA LYS A 353 34.34 4.29 -0.17
C LYS A 353 34.60 5.67 0.42
N LEU A 354 33.53 6.38 0.77
CA LEU A 354 33.63 7.71 1.37
C LEU A 354 34.17 7.65 2.80
N GLU A 355 33.72 6.71 3.62
CA GLU A 355 34.23 6.47 4.96
C GLU A 355 35.71 6.08 4.95
N LEU A 356 36.13 5.22 4.02
CA LEU A 356 37.53 4.85 3.83
C LEU A 356 38.39 6.07 3.46
N ALA A 357 37.93 6.89 2.51
CA ALA A 357 38.62 8.12 2.13
C ALA A 357 38.72 9.10 3.31
N PHE A 358 37.64 9.27 4.06
CA PHE A 358 37.60 10.13 5.25
C PHE A 358 38.54 9.64 6.36
N ALA A 359 38.57 8.33 6.63
CA ALA A 359 39.47 7.72 7.61
C ALA A 359 40.94 7.90 7.22
N MET A 360 41.29 7.77 5.94
CA MET A 360 42.65 8.04 5.45
C MET A 360 43.09 9.47 5.78
N VAL A 361 42.22 10.46 5.59
CA VAL A 361 42.52 11.86 5.93
C VAL A 361 42.64 12.06 7.44
N MET A 362 41.72 11.52 8.23
CA MET A 362 41.76 11.68 9.70
C MET A 362 43.01 11.04 10.33
N THR A 363 43.44 9.87 9.84
CA THR A 363 44.69 9.26 10.30
C THR A 363 45.95 10.04 9.92
N THR A 364 45.91 10.85 8.85
CA THR A 364 47.03 11.73 8.49
C THR A 364 47.12 12.98 9.38
N HIS A 365 45.99 13.50 9.89
CA HIS A 365 45.98 14.68 10.75
C HIS A 365 46.26 14.40 12.23
N ALA A 366 45.95 13.20 12.73
CA ALA A 366 46.09 12.85 14.15
C ALA A 366 47.54 12.57 14.60
N SER A 367 48.50 12.42 13.68
CA SER A 367 49.88 12.02 14.01
C SER A 367 50.83 13.23 13.97
N GLY A 368 50.93 13.95 15.08
CA GLY A 368 51.80 15.13 15.26
C GLY A 368 53.31 14.88 15.31
N ASN A 369 53.84 13.85 14.63
CA ASN A 369 55.27 13.54 14.61
C ASN A 369 55.88 13.80 13.21
N ASP A 370 56.78 14.78 13.15
CA ASP A 370 57.45 15.34 11.96
C ASP A 370 58.19 14.35 11.04
N ARG A 371 58.33 13.08 11.42
CA ARG A 371 59.07 12.06 10.64
C ARG A 371 58.27 11.41 9.50
N ARG A 372 57.00 11.79 9.27
CA ARG A 372 56.10 11.11 8.31
C ARG A 372 55.69 11.89 7.06
N ARG A 373 56.33 13.03 6.72
CA ARG A 373 56.08 13.72 5.44
C ARG A 373 56.27 12.81 4.21
N SER A 374 57.09 11.76 4.31
CA SER A 374 57.30 10.75 3.26
C SER A 374 56.11 9.78 3.06
N CYS A 375 55.36 9.42 4.11
CA CYS A 375 54.23 8.46 4.01
C CYS A 375 52.94 9.10 3.47
N ILE A 376 52.84 10.43 3.50
CA ILE A 376 51.68 11.18 3.02
C ILE A 376 51.68 11.24 1.48
N ALA A 377 52.86 11.33 0.87
CA ALA A 377 52.99 11.34 -0.59
C ALA A 377 52.57 10.00 -1.24
N THR A 378 52.81 8.86 -0.57
CA THR A 378 52.50 7.54 -1.13
C THR A 378 51.03 7.14 -1.02
N LYS A 379 50.28 7.67 -0.04
CA LYS A 379 48.85 7.35 0.16
C LYS A 379 47.87 8.28 -0.56
N ARG A 380 48.35 9.44 -1.03
CA ARG A 380 47.56 10.39 -1.82
C ARG A 380 46.87 9.76 -3.06
N PRO A 381 47.53 8.92 -3.88
CA PRO A 381 46.85 8.28 -5.01
C PRO A 381 45.74 7.29 -4.58
N GLU A 382 45.87 6.64 -3.42
CA GLU A 382 44.83 5.74 -2.90
C GLU A 382 43.59 6.54 -2.44
N LEU A 383 43.81 7.68 -1.79
CA LEU A 383 42.75 8.61 -1.41
C LEU A 383 42.02 9.16 -2.64
N ASP A 384 42.78 9.69 -3.61
CA ASP A 384 42.22 10.26 -4.84
C ASP A 384 41.44 9.19 -5.61
N ASN A 385 41.94 7.95 -5.67
CA ASN A 385 41.22 6.81 -6.25
C ASN A 385 39.93 6.47 -5.50
N ALA A 386 39.94 6.49 -4.16
CA ALA A 386 38.76 6.19 -3.35
C ALA A 386 37.65 7.24 -3.57
N VAL A 387 38.02 8.52 -3.51
CA VAL A 387 37.11 9.65 -3.75
C VAL A 387 36.58 9.64 -5.19
N THR A 388 37.47 9.51 -6.18
CA THR A 388 37.08 9.44 -7.59
C THR A 388 36.11 8.28 -7.86
N ASN A 389 36.34 7.12 -7.24
CA ASN A 389 35.43 5.99 -7.38
C ASN A 389 34.06 6.24 -6.72
N ALA A 390 34.01 6.94 -5.57
CA ALA A 390 32.74 7.33 -4.96
C ALA A 390 31.97 8.33 -5.83
N LEU A 391 32.68 9.31 -6.43
CA LEU A 391 32.09 10.29 -7.33
C LEU A 391 31.59 9.68 -8.65
N LYS A 392 32.33 8.70 -9.20
CA LYS A 392 31.88 7.91 -10.36
C LYS A 392 30.59 7.15 -10.05
N LEU A 393 30.45 6.55 -8.86
CA LEU A 393 29.20 5.90 -8.46
C LEU A 393 28.04 6.90 -8.41
N MET A 394 28.28 8.13 -7.94
CA MET A 394 27.27 9.18 -7.89
C MET A 394 26.79 9.61 -9.28
N GLN A 395 27.69 9.70 -10.28
CA GLN A 395 27.32 10.04 -11.66
C GLN A 395 26.67 8.90 -12.45
N LEU A 396 27.06 7.65 -12.20
CA LEU A 396 26.57 6.50 -12.98
C LEU A 396 25.24 5.94 -12.45
N ALA A 397 24.83 6.33 -11.25
CA ALA A 397 23.69 5.73 -10.55
C ALA A 397 22.63 6.76 -10.17
N ASP A 398 22.10 7.48 -11.17
CA ASP A 398 21.04 8.50 -11.00
C ASP A 398 19.82 7.95 -10.24
N GLU A 399 19.46 6.69 -10.48
CA GLU A 399 18.34 6.01 -9.83
C GLU A 399 18.55 5.68 -8.33
N CYS A 400 19.78 5.87 -7.81
CA CYS A 400 20.09 5.61 -6.41
C CYS A 400 19.88 6.83 -5.50
N ALA A 401 19.53 8.00 -6.07
CA ALA A 401 19.37 9.26 -5.36
C ALA A 401 20.60 9.67 -4.53
N LEU A 402 21.81 9.37 -5.02
CA LEU A 402 23.04 9.63 -4.29
C LEU A 402 23.32 11.13 -4.09
N GLU A 403 23.02 11.97 -5.09
CA GLU A 403 23.15 13.43 -4.97
C GLU A 403 22.32 13.96 -3.79
N GLU A 404 21.07 13.51 -3.68
CA GLU A 404 20.19 13.92 -2.60
C GLU A 404 20.56 13.29 -1.25
N TYR A 405 21.02 12.04 -1.25
CA TYR A 405 21.55 11.40 -0.04
C TYR A 405 22.68 12.23 0.58
N VAL A 406 23.63 12.69 -0.26
CA VAL A 406 24.73 13.57 0.15
C VAL A 406 24.21 14.88 0.73
N ALA A 407 23.21 15.48 0.10
CA ALA A 407 22.64 16.77 0.53
C ALA A 407 21.86 16.68 1.85
N THR A 408 21.16 15.57 2.10
CA THR A 408 20.15 15.47 3.18
C THR A 408 20.59 14.60 4.35
N THR A 409 21.23 13.46 4.08
CA THR A 409 21.39 12.37 5.06
C THR A 409 22.85 12.17 5.47
N LEU A 410 23.80 12.45 4.57
CA LEU A 410 25.22 12.33 4.87
C LEU A 410 25.63 13.26 6.03
N ASP A 411 26.47 12.76 6.92
CA ASP A 411 27.01 13.51 8.05
C ASP A 411 27.63 14.86 7.60
N PRO A 412 27.37 15.98 8.31
CA PRO A 412 27.89 17.29 7.91
C PRO A 412 29.42 17.33 7.75
N THR A 413 30.18 16.56 8.55
CA THR A 413 31.65 16.55 8.46
C THR A 413 32.13 15.82 7.21
N MET A 414 31.51 14.68 6.88
CA MET A 414 31.79 13.94 5.65
C MET A 414 31.36 14.72 4.41
N ARG A 415 30.24 15.47 4.49
CA ARG A 415 29.79 16.36 3.42
C ARG A 415 30.78 17.50 3.17
N ALA A 416 31.27 18.14 4.24
CA ALA A 416 32.30 19.19 4.13
C ALA A 416 33.61 18.64 3.53
N PHE A 417 33.98 17.41 3.87
CA PHE A 417 35.12 16.72 3.25
C PHE A 417 34.92 16.47 1.75
N LEU A 418 33.71 16.09 1.34
CA LEU A 418 33.42 15.73 -0.06
C LEU A 418 33.27 16.94 -0.99
N HIS A 419 32.84 18.10 -0.47
CA HIS A 419 32.51 19.30 -1.26
C HIS A 419 33.64 19.76 -2.20
N PRO A 420 34.91 19.88 -1.77
CA PRO A 420 35.99 20.34 -2.67
C PRO A 420 36.22 19.39 -3.85
N TYR A 421 36.03 18.08 -3.64
CA TYR A 421 36.19 17.09 -4.69
C TYR A 421 34.99 17.05 -5.65
N LEU A 422 33.79 17.37 -5.17
CA LEU A 422 32.60 17.51 -6.02
C LEU A 422 32.79 18.65 -7.03
N ASP A 423 33.27 19.80 -6.56
CA ASP A 423 33.51 20.97 -7.42
C ASP A 423 34.58 20.67 -8.47
N GLN A 424 35.70 20.04 -8.08
CA GLN A 424 36.76 19.63 -9.01
C GLN A 424 36.24 18.63 -10.05
N PHE A 425 35.52 17.61 -9.61
CA PHE A 425 35.03 16.55 -10.48
C PHE A 425 33.95 17.01 -11.46
N GLN A 426 33.13 18.00 -11.09
CA GLN A 426 32.18 18.63 -12.01
C GLN A 426 32.87 19.49 -13.07
N ASN A 427 33.99 20.14 -12.72
CA ASN A 427 34.78 20.93 -13.67
C ASN A 427 35.58 20.06 -14.66
N ASP A 428 36.02 18.88 -14.22
CA ASP A 428 36.82 17.95 -15.03
C ASP A 428 35.97 17.03 -15.91
N ALA A 429 34.68 16.82 -15.57
CA ALA A 429 33.81 15.97 -16.35
C ALA A 429 33.36 16.68 -17.65
N PRO A 430 33.59 16.09 -18.85
CA PRO A 430 33.03 16.63 -20.09
C PRO A 430 31.50 16.67 -19.95
N SER A 431 30.88 17.77 -20.36
CA SER A 431 29.44 18.03 -20.22
C SER A 431 28.60 16.94 -20.91
N VAL A 432 28.33 15.84 -20.22
CA VAL A 432 27.35 14.86 -20.66
C VAL A 432 25.98 15.45 -20.34
N PRO A 433 25.08 15.61 -21.33
CA PRO A 433 23.77 16.18 -21.10
C PRO A 433 23.00 15.30 -20.10
N ARG A 434 22.69 15.87 -18.92
CA ARG A 434 21.81 15.26 -17.92
C ARG A 434 20.42 15.07 -18.55
N ARG A 435 19.89 13.83 -18.52
CA ARG A 435 18.58 13.47 -19.07
C ARG A 435 17.46 13.69 -18.07
#